data_AF-A0A7U9XBV1-F1
#
_entry.id   AF-A0A7U9XBV1-F1
#
_cell.length_a   1.000
_cell.length_b   1.000
_cell.length_c   1.000
_cell.angle_alpha   90.00
_cell.angle_beta   90.00
_cell.angle_gamma   90.00
#
_symmetry.space_group_name_H-M   'P 1'
#
loop_
_entity.id
_entity.type
_entity.pdbx_description
1 polymer ?
#
loop_
_entity_poly.entity_id
_entity_poly.type
_entity_poly.pdbx_seq_one_letter_code
_entity_poly.pdbx_strand_id
1 'polypeptide(L)'
;MRIRELEIKNFGKFADKNIKAADGIHLFYGENESGKSTIHTFIRGMLFGIDRGRGRAAYNDTFSLCEPWENPGNYSGMLRFESGGKMFCIHRNFGRHSRRAELICEDDGEELSVDNGDMNMLLGGMTLSSYNNTISVGQLKIEPDRTLGAELRNFAMNYYAAGGGDMDLERALMYLKDQKKQIEKEIREELEKKQTQRERTEQEASYVWRDIHKLEDEIGNLEDEIESRREKEEKEKESEGKGVIDEIRPAKWRVHPVEILLFIMLSLFPLFVVPRPWNYLVCIIISLCCVIYVWNRLKVGKQQEKTEPERILEEIMPEEEKASLEKLIWERDRVSEEIRDKRTIYGNLREQMEELEELGSAFETHEKRKAAIELAICRINELSDELQDQLGHVLDERVSEIVRSITAGRYSRLVVEDQMKISLISGGRKIGIDQVSRGTIEQIHFALRMAAAEILYEEELPVFLDDTFIYYDDSRLANALKWLWENKKQVFIFTCQRREEQMLQHMGIPYIKEEVG
;
A
#
# COMPACT_ATOMS: atom_id res chain seq x y z
N MET A 1 7.32 41.01 -29.14
CA MET A 1 7.93 40.33 -30.29
C MET A 1 6.93 40.32 -31.45
N ARG A 2 7.39 40.46 -32.69
CA ARG A 2 6.56 40.32 -33.91
C ARG A 2 7.29 39.47 -34.94
N ILE A 3 6.65 38.41 -35.43
CA ILE A 3 7.20 37.62 -36.55
C ILE A 3 7.01 38.40 -37.85
N ARG A 4 8.05 38.50 -38.65
CA ARG A 4 8.04 39.20 -39.94
C ARG A 4 8.13 38.26 -41.12
N GLU A 5 8.90 37.17 -40.99
CA GLU A 5 9.10 36.25 -42.11
C GLU A 5 9.49 34.85 -41.65
N LEU A 6 8.96 33.85 -42.34
CA LEU A 6 9.27 32.44 -42.17
C LEU A 6 9.80 31.90 -43.50
N GLU A 7 11.06 31.48 -43.53
CA GLU A 7 11.64 30.79 -44.67
C GLU A 7 11.88 29.31 -44.31
N ILE A 8 10.99 28.45 -44.80
CA ILE A 8 11.05 26.99 -44.62
C ILE A 8 11.82 26.41 -45.80
N LYS A 9 13.10 26.09 -45.60
CA LYS A 9 13.93 25.47 -46.65
C LYS A 9 13.55 24.01 -46.85
N ASN A 10 13.62 23.18 -45.80
CA ASN A 10 12.91 21.90 -45.77
C ASN A 10 12.46 21.57 -44.34
N PHE A 11 11.18 21.28 -44.17
CA PHE A 11 10.58 20.90 -42.88
C PHE A 11 9.27 20.14 -43.11
N GLY A 12 9.21 18.86 -42.71
CA GLY A 12 8.10 17.96 -43.00
C GLY A 12 7.81 17.88 -44.50
N LYS A 13 6.60 18.26 -44.91
CA LYS A 13 6.20 18.25 -46.32
C LYS A 13 6.60 19.50 -47.13
N PHE A 14 7.08 20.56 -46.48
CA PHE A 14 7.40 21.82 -47.16
C PHE A 14 8.86 21.89 -47.58
N ALA A 15 9.09 22.31 -48.82
CA ALA A 15 10.38 22.67 -49.37
C ALA A 15 10.30 24.08 -49.99
N ASP A 16 11.28 24.93 -49.68
CA ASP A 16 11.44 26.31 -50.17
C ASP A 16 10.17 27.19 -50.07
N LYS A 17 9.47 27.11 -48.94
CA LYS A 17 8.28 27.94 -48.67
C LYS A 17 8.66 29.20 -47.89
N ASN A 18 8.34 30.37 -48.44
CA ASN A 18 8.51 31.67 -47.77
C ASN A 18 7.14 32.26 -47.45
N ILE A 19 6.92 32.62 -46.18
CA ILE A 19 5.69 33.24 -45.69
C ILE A 19 6.06 34.57 -45.03
N LYS A 20 5.47 35.66 -45.53
CA LYS A 20 5.60 36.98 -44.91
C LYS A 20 4.49 37.21 -43.89
N ALA A 21 4.86 37.70 -42.73
CA ALA A 21 3.95 38.02 -41.64
C ALA A 21 3.94 39.54 -41.36
N ALA A 22 2.79 40.02 -40.91
CA ALA A 22 2.53 41.42 -40.60
C ALA A 22 1.71 41.52 -39.31
N ASP A 23 1.43 42.73 -38.85
CA ASP A 23 0.53 42.95 -37.71
C ASP A 23 -0.92 42.62 -38.13
N GLY A 24 -1.77 42.23 -37.18
CA GLY A 24 -3.15 41.81 -37.38
C GLY A 24 -3.34 40.29 -37.43
N ILE A 25 -4.45 39.86 -38.04
CA ILE A 25 -4.86 38.45 -38.10
C ILE A 25 -4.32 37.79 -39.37
N HIS A 26 -3.61 36.68 -39.20
CA HIS A 26 -3.11 35.78 -40.25
C HIS A 26 -3.88 34.47 -40.20
N LEU A 27 -4.61 34.18 -41.27
CA LEU A 27 -5.43 32.99 -41.40
C LEU A 27 -4.75 31.96 -42.30
N PHE A 28 -4.27 30.88 -41.69
CA PHE A 28 -3.74 29.70 -42.37
C PHE A 28 -4.87 28.71 -42.59
N TYR A 29 -5.37 28.67 -43.84
CA TYR A 29 -6.47 27.80 -44.24
C TYR A 29 -5.95 26.62 -45.06
N GLY A 30 -6.42 25.41 -44.76
CA GLY A 30 -6.14 24.22 -45.58
C GLY A 30 -6.90 23.01 -45.08
N GLU A 31 -7.05 21.96 -45.88
CA GLU A 31 -7.71 20.72 -45.45
C GLU A 31 -6.93 20.00 -44.35
N ASN A 32 -7.47 18.94 -43.75
CA ASN A 32 -6.67 18.11 -42.85
C ASN A 32 -5.46 17.55 -43.61
N GLU A 33 -4.33 17.38 -42.92
CA GLU A 33 -3.06 16.92 -43.51
C GLU A 33 -2.41 17.89 -44.52
N SER A 34 -3.00 19.07 -44.73
CA SER A 34 -2.39 20.15 -45.53
C SER A 34 -1.12 20.76 -44.93
N GLY A 35 -0.65 20.32 -43.77
CA GLY A 35 0.61 20.81 -43.16
C GLY A 35 0.47 22.11 -42.34
N LYS A 36 -0.73 22.57 -42.00
CA LYS A 36 -0.93 23.68 -41.03
C LYS A 36 -0.17 23.44 -39.73
N SER A 37 -0.34 22.26 -39.13
CA SER A 37 0.37 21.87 -37.91
C SER A 37 1.88 21.77 -38.11
N THR A 38 2.35 21.50 -39.34
CA THR A 38 3.78 21.51 -39.69
C THR A 38 4.34 22.94 -39.68
N ILE A 39 3.61 23.94 -40.18
CA ILE A 39 4.01 25.36 -40.08
C ILE A 39 4.01 25.81 -38.61
N HIS A 40 2.97 25.47 -37.85
CA HIS A 40 2.92 25.77 -36.42
C HIS A 40 4.10 25.14 -35.66
N THR A 41 4.43 23.89 -35.98
CA THR A 41 5.57 23.17 -35.40
C THR A 41 6.91 23.76 -35.85
N PHE A 42 7.01 24.25 -37.08
CA PHE A 42 8.19 24.97 -37.56
C PHE A 42 8.44 26.22 -36.72
N ILE A 43 7.43 27.07 -36.50
CA ILE A 43 7.55 28.27 -35.67
C ILE A 43 8.06 27.91 -34.28
N ARG A 44 7.39 26.94 -33.63
CA ARG A 44 7.81 26.44 -32.32
C ARG A 44 9.26 25.94 -32.33
N GLY A 45 9.65 25.19 -33.36
CA GLY A 45 11.01 24.68 -33.52
C GLY A 45 12.06 25.79 -33.75
N MET A 46 11.69 26.87 -34.43
CA MET A 46 12.56 28.04 -34.60
C MET A 46 12.77 28.79 -33.28
N LEU A 47 11.73 28.94 -32.46
CA LEU A 47 11.82 29.63 -31.18
C LEU A 47 12.61 28.82 -30.13
N PHE A 48 12.23 27.56 -29.91
CA PHE A 48 12.73 26.76 -28.79
C PHE A 48 13.71 25.66 -29.18
N GLY A 49 13.88 25.40 -30.47
CA GLY A 49 14.57 24.21 -30.95
C GLY A 49 13.68 22.96 -30.94
N ILE A 50 14.21 21.87 -31.49
CA ILE A 50 13.55 20.57 -31.51
C ILE A 50 14.55 19.54 -31.00
N ASP A 51 14.19 18.88 -29.89
CA ASP A 51 14.98 17.78 -29.35
C ASP A 51 14.47 16.44 -29.85
N ARG A 52 15.43 15.53 -30.06
CA ARG A 52 15.16 14.18 -30.50
C ARG A 52 14.98 13.26 -29.29
N GLY A 53 13.89 12.51 -29.27
CA GLY A 53 13.65 11.43 -28.32
C GLY A 53 14.67 10.30 -28.50
N ARG A 54 14.92 9.53 -27.44
CA ARG A 54 15.76 8.32 -27.49
C ARG A 54 14.90 7.07 -27.35
N GLY A 55 15.31 5.97 -28.00
CA GLY A 55 14.62 4.68 -27.91
C GLY A 55 13.20 4.71 -28.49
N ARG A 56 12.23 4.05 -27.83
CA ARG A 56 10.83 3.98 -28.29
C ARG A 56 10.15 5.36 -28.37
N ALA A 57 10.63 6.35 -27.61
CA ALA A 57 10.11 7.72 -27.63
C ALA A 57 10.49 8.50 -28.90
N ALA A 58 11.47 8.02 -29.68
CA ALA A 58 11.89 8.65 -30.94
C ALA A 58 10.88 8.44 -32.08
N TYR A 59 10.05 7.40 -32.03
CA TYR A 59 9.20 7.02 -33.16
C TYR A 59 8.08 8.03 -33.44
N ASN A 60 7.59 8.71 -32.40
CA ASN A 60 6.53 9.72 -32.48
C ASN A 60 6.99 11.10 -31.99
N ASP A 61 8.31 11.36 -31.94
CA ASP A 61 8.81 12.66 -31.50
C ASP A 61 8.57 13.74 -32.57
N THR A 62 8.49 14.99 -32.11
CA THR A 62 8.28 16.15 -32.99
C THR A 62 9.36 16.24 -34.07
N PHE A 63 10.58 15.78 -33.77
CA PHE A 63 11.69 15.71 -34.70
C PHE A 63 11.40 14.79 -35.90
N SER A 64 11.05 13.53 -35.63
CA SER A 64 10.85 12.50 -36.67
C SER A 64 9.60 12.76 -37.48
N LEU A 65 8.55 13.32 -36.86
CA LEU A 65 7.33 13.73 -37.57
C LEU A 65 7.57 14.87 -38.57
N CYS A 66 8.57 15.71 -38.32
CA CYS A 66 8.91 16.86 -39.17
C CYS A 66 10.17 16.63 -40.01
N GLU A 67 10.72 15.41 -40.03
CA GLU A 67 11.84 15.09 -40.92
C GLU A 67 11.40 15.30 -42.37
N PRO A 68 12.17 16.06 -43.18
CA PRO A 68 11.78 16.36 -44.55
C PRO A 68 11.49 15.10 -45.37
N TRP A 69 10.37 15.10 -46.08
CA TRP A 69 10.00 13.98 -46.97
C TRP A 69 10.94 13.90 -48.17
N GLU A 70 11.40 15.06 -48.65
CA GLU A 70 12.40 15.21 -49.70
C GLU A 70 13.67 15.84 -49.11
N ASN A 71 14.84 15.40 -49.60
CA ASN A 71 16.16 15.90 -49.19
C ASN A 71 16.38 15.96 -47.65
N PRO A 72 16.41 14.81 -46.94
CA PRO A 72 16.55 14.76 -45.47
C PRO A 72 17.82 15.44 -44.91
N GLY A 73 18.83 15.66 -45.75
CA GLY A 73 20.06 16.37 -45.39
C GLY A 73 19.89 17.88 -45.19
N ASN A 74 18.81 18.48 -45.72
CA ASN A 74 18.59 19.93 -45.71
C ASN A 74 17.46 20.36 -44.77
N TYR A 75 17.32 19.68 -43.63
CA TYR A 75 16.34 19.99 -42.60
C TYR A 75 16.65 21.33 -41.91
N SER A 76 16.13 22.44 -42.42
CA SER A 76 16.52 23.79 -42.00
C SER A 76 15.48 24.86 -42.35
N GLY A 77 15.61 26.01 -41.71
CA GLY A 77 14.83 27.19 -42.04
C GLY A 77 15.31 28.43 -41.28
N MET A 78 14.60 29.53 -41.48
CA MET A 78 14.91 30.82 -40.92
C MET A 78 13.64 31.54 -40.49
N LEU A 79 13.75 32.31 -39.41
CA LEU A 79 12.68 33.12 -38.85
C LEU A 79 13.23 34.53 -38.62
N ARG A 80 12.62 35.53 -39.26
CA ARG A 80 12.88 36.95 -38.96
C ARG A 80 11.80 37.48 -38.04
N PHE A 81 12.20 38.17 -36.98
CA PHE A 81 11.28 38.74 -36.01
C PHE A 81 11.83 40.04 -35.41
N GLU A 82 10.93 40.90 -34.96
CA GLU A 82 11.24 42.12 -34.22
C GLU A 82 11.07 41.86 -32.72
N SER A 83 12.02 42.27 -31.90
CA SER A 83 11.88 42.28 -30.44
C SER A 83 12.61 43.46 -29.84
N GLY A 84 12.05 44.10 -28.81
CA GLY A 84 12.69 45.27 -28.19
C GLY A 84 13.02 46.42 -29.16
N GLY A 85 12.28 46.51 -30.29
CA GLY A 85 12.52 47.51 -31.35
C GLY A 85 13.69 47.22 -32.29
N LYS A 86 14.34 46.06 -32.16
CA LYS A 86 15.39 45.60 -33.08
C LYS A 86 14.92 44.41 -33.93
N MET A 87 15.52 44.26 -35.11
CA MET A 87 15.30 43.16 -36.03
C MET A 87 16.29 42.02 -35.78
N PHE A 88 15.76 40.81 -35.64
CA PHE A 88 16.54 39.59 -35.42
C PHE A 88 16.21 38.54 -36.48
N CYS A 89 17.22 37.76 -36.81
CA CYS A 89 17.14 36.65 -37.73
C CYS A 89 17.72 35.42 -37.06
N ILE A 90 16.92 34.35 -36.92
CA ILE A 90 17.40 33.05 -36.45
C ILE A 90 17.39 32.05 -37.59
N HIS A 91 18.55 31.48 -37.89
CA HIS A 91 18.70 30.35 -38.79
C HIS A 91 18.87 29.07 -37.96
N ARG A 92 18.10 28.02 -38.24
CA ARG A 92 18.27 26.71 -37.62
C ARG A 92 18.43 25.63 -38.65
N ASN A 93 19.42 24.78 -38.42
CA ASN A 93 19.56 23.48 -39.04
C ASN A 93 19.20 22.41 -38.01
N PHE A 94 18.19 21.61 -38.31
CA PHE A 94 17.69 20.52 -37.49
C PHE A 94 18.27 19.16 -37.94
N GLY A 95 19.15 19.13 -38.93
CA GLY A 95 19.76 17.90 -39.44
C GLY A 95 20.50 17.11 -38.35
N ARG A 96 20.43 15.77 -38.44
CA ARG A 96 20.92 14.85 -37.39
C ARG A 96 22.39 15.04 -37.02
N HIS A 97 23.23 15.40 -38.00
CA HIS A 97 24.68 15.57 -37.85
C HIS A 97 25.14 17.01 -38.08
N SER A 98 24.19 17.93 -38.30
CA SER A 98 24.44 19.33 -38.66
C SER A 98 23.60 20.29 -37.82
N ARG A 99 23.16 19.88 -36.62
CA ARG A 99 22.35 20.72 -35.73
C ARG A 99 23.12 22.00 -35.40
N ARG A 100 22.58 23.13 -35.82
CA ARG A 100 23.16 24.46 -35.57
C ARG A 100 22.04 25.49 -35.45
N ALA A 101 22.23 26.47 -34.60
CA ALA A 101 21.41 27.67 -34.52
C ALA A 101 22.32 28.89 -34.60
N GLU A 102 22.00 29.82 -35.49
CA GLU A 102 22.69 31.09 -35.67
C GLU A 102 21.64 32.18 -35.45
N LEU A 103 21.86 33.05 -34.46
CA LEU A 103 20.96 34.15 -34.14
C LEU A 103 21.72 35.45 -34.37
N ILE A 104 21.20 36.31 -35.24
CA ILE A 104 21.86 37.54 -35.66
C ILE A 104 20.90 38.71 -35.46
N CYS A 105 21.38 39.78 -34.87
CA CYS A 105 20.71 41.07 -34.89
C CYS A 105 21.00 41.77 -36.22
N GLU A 106 19.98 42.00 -37.06
CA GLU A 106 20.15 42.57 -38.40
C GLU A 106 20.48 44.08 -38.35
N ASP A 107 20.17 44.77 -37.24
CA ASP A 107 20.39 46.22 -37.11
C ASP A 107 21.85 46.59 -36.80
N ASP A 108 22.56 45.78 -36.02
CA ASP A 108 23.95 46.03 -35.62
C ASP A 108 24.93 44.92 -36.05
N GLY A 109 24.42 43.82 -36.60
CA GLY A 109 25.21 42.69 -37.10
C GLY A 109 25.78 41.78 -36.01
N GLU A 110 25.34 41.94 -34.75
CA GLU A 110 25.81 41.13 -33.63
C GLU A 110 25.29 39.69 -33.73
N GLU A 111 26.19 38.70 -33.62
CA GLU A 111 25.84 37.29 -33.50
C GLU A 111 25.64 36.93 -32.03
N LEU A 112 24.43 36.51 -31.69
CA LEU A 112 24.00 36.14 -30.34
C LEU A 112 24.08 34.63 -30.14
N SER A 113 24.45 34.20 -28.94
CA SER A 113 24.57 32.79 -28.58
C SER A 113 23.25 32.23 -28.09
N VAL A 114 22.63 31.39 -28.92
CA VAL A 114 21.43 30.62 -28.53
C VAL A 114 21.74 29.68 -27.36
N ASP A 115 22.95 29.11 -27.32
CA ASP A 115 23.36 28.16 -26.27
C ASP A 115 23.57 28.82 -24.90
N ASN A 116 23.96 30.10 -24.89
CA ASN A 116 24.07 30.89 -23.65
C ASN A 116 22.73 31.48 -23.19
N GLY A 117 21.64 31.21 -23.92
CA GLY A 117 20.29 31.64 -23.55
C GLY A 117 19.86 33.01 -24.09
N ASP A 118 20.61 33.61 -25.03
CA ASP A 118 20.26 34.93 -25.59
C ASP A 118 18.89 34.90 -26.27
N MET A 119 18.54 33.79 -26.95
CA MET A 119 17.20 33.61 -27.51
C MET A 119 16.12 33.59 -26.42
N ASN A 120 16.39 32.99 -25.26
CA ASN A 120 15.44 32.98 -24.15
C ASN A 120 15.23 34.41 -23.60
N MET A 121 16.29 35.23 -23.56
CA MET A 121 16.17 36.64 -23.18
C MET A 121 15.31 37.42 -24.16
N LEU A 122 15.48 37.22 -25.48
CA LEU A 122 14.63 37.86 -26.51
C LEU A 122 13.16 37.44 -26.40
N LEU A 123 12.89 36.23 -25.91
CA LEU A 123 11.54 35.74 -25.64
C LEU A 123 11.01 36.16 -24.26
N GLY A 124 11.69 37.06 -23.55
CA GLY A 124 11.28 37.52 -22.22
C GLY A 124 11.29 36.41 -21.17
N GLY A 125 12.20 35.44 -21.29
CA GLY A 125 12.29 34.27 -20.40
C GLY A 125 11.23 33.20 -20.68
N MET A 126 10.51 33.28 -21.80
CA MET A 126 9.51 32.28 -22.16
C MET A 126 10.15 30.91 -22.39
N THR A 127 9.65 29.93 -21.65
CA THR A 127 9.96 28.51 -21.89
C THR A 127 8.98 27.90 -22.87
N LEU A 128 9.34 26.76 -23.45
CA LEU A 128 8.46 26.00 -24.32
C LEU A 128 7.14 25.57 -23.62
N SER A 129 7.19 25.22 -22.33
CA SER A 129 5.97 24.89 -21.58
C SER A 129 5.08 26.12 -21.44
N SER A 130 5.65 27.28 -21.09
CA SER A 130 4.89 28.54 -21.02
C SER A 130 4.26 28.91 -22.37
N TYR A 131 4.99 28.74 -23.48
CA TYR A 131 4.47 28.94 -24.83
C TYR A 131 3.20 28.11 -25.11
N ASN A 132 3.25 26.80 -24.82
CA ASN A 132 2.13 25.89 -25.06
C ASN A 132 0.94 26.14 -24.12
N ASN A 133 1.23 26.62 -22.91
CA ASN A 133 0.22 26.87 -21.89
C ASN A 133 -0.45 28.24 -22.06
N THR A 134 0.20 29.21 -22.73
CA THR A 134 -0.30 30.59 -22.84
C THR A 134 -0.62 30.99 -24.29
N ILE A 135 0.39 31.31 -25.09
CA ILE A 135 0.21 31.97 -26.40
C ILE A 135 -0.12 31.01 -27.54
N SER A 136 0.18 29.72 -27.41
CA SER A 136 -0.23 28.67 -28.35
C SER A 136 -1.45 27.93 -27.82
N VAL A 137 -2.63 28.27 -28.33
CA VAL A 137 -3.91 27.70 -27.90
C VAL A 137 -4.40 26.68 -28.91
N GLY A 138 -4.29 25.40 -28.55
CA GLY A 138 -4.96 24.32 -29.27
C GLY A 138 -6.37 24.07 -28.75
N GLN A 139 -7.05 23.08 -29.33
CA GLN A 139 -8.28 22.53 -28.78
C GLN A 139 -8.07 22.04 -27.33
N LEU A 140 -8.97 22.40 -26.42
CA LEU A 140 -8.96 21.92 -25.04
C LEU A 140 -9.17 20.40 -25.00
N LYS A 141 -8.17 19.67 -24.49
CA LYS A 141 -8.19 18.21 -24.34
C LYS A 141 -8.51 17.84 -22.89
N ILE A 142 -9.77 18.01 -22.49
CA ILE A 142 -10.22 17.48 -21.20
C ILE A 142 -10.28 15.95 -21.32
N GLU A 143 -9.40 15.24 -20.60
CA GLU A 143 -9.52 13.79 -20.43
C GLU A 143 -10.84 13.45 -19.71
N PRO A 144 -11.53 12.34 -20.03
CA PRO A 144 -12.85 12.02 -19.47
C PRO A 144 -12.93 12.04 -17.93
N ASP A 145 -11.80 11.80 -17.26
CA ASP A 145 -11.69 11.72 -15.81
C ASP A 145 -11.12 13.00 -15.15
N ARG A 146 -10.70 14.00 -15.95
CA ARG A 146 -10.13 15.25 -15.44
C ARG A 146 -11.17 16.37 -15.44
N THR A 147 -11.16 17.17 -14.37
CA THR A 147 -11.99 18.39 -14.29
C THR A 147 -11.22 19.58 -14.85
N LEU A 148 -11.94 20.60 -15.35
CA LEU A 148 -11.30 21.85 -15.79
C LEU A 148 -10.48 22.48 -14.65
N GLY A 149 -10.96 22.42 -13.41
CA GLY A 149 -10.22 22.90 -12.25
C GLY A 149 -8.83 22.26 -12.12
N ALA A 150 -8.69 20.96 -12.42
CA ALA A 150 -7.40 20.27 -12.40
C ALA A 150 -6.45 20.77 -13.50
N GLU A 151 -6.97 21.02 -14.71
CA GLU A 151 -6.17 21.58 -15.81
C GLU A 151 -5.69 22.99 -15.49
N LEU A 152 -6.54 23.79 -14.84
CA LEU A 152 -6.18 25.14 -14.41
C LEU A 152 -5.22 25.16 -13.22
N ARG A 153 -5.31 24.18 -12.30
CA ARG A 153 -4.29 23.97 -11.28
C ARG A 153 -2.93 23.65 -11.90
N ASN A 154 -2.88 22.73 -12.86
CA ASN A 154 -1.64 22.41 -13.58
C ASN A 154 -1.10 23.65 -14.31
N PHE A 155 -1.97 24.43 -14.95
CA PHE A 155 -1.61 25.70 -15.57
C PHE A 155 -0.99 26.69 -14.55
N ALA A 156 -1.60 26.86 -13.38
CA ALA A 156 -1.10 27.74 -12.32
C ALA A 156 0.25 27.27 -11.74
N MET A 157 0.46 25.97 -11.61
CA MET A 157 1.74 25.43 -11.15
C MET A 157 2.84 25.66 -12.19
N ASN A 158 2.52 25.43 -13.46
CA ASN A 158 3.42 25.72 -14.57
C ASN A 158 3.74 27.22 -14.71
N TYR A 159 2.88 28.12 -14.22
CA TYR A 159 3.14 29.55 -14.15
C TYR A 159 4.27 29.89 -13.17
N TYR A 160 4.25 29.36 -11.94
CA TYR A 160 5.29 29.65 -10.94
C TYR A 160 6.57 28.82 -11.12
N ALA A 161 6.48 27.70 -11.83
CA ALA A 161 7.60 26.82 -12.16
C ALA A 161 8.67 27.44 -13.07
N ALA A 162 8.56 28.73 -13.41
CA ALA A 162 9.37 29.46 -14.37
C ALA A 162 10.87 29.14 -14.23
N GLY A 163 11.34 28.20 -15.06
CA GLY A 163 12.72 27.72 -15.09
C GLY A 163 12.91 26.20 -15.17
N GLY A 164 11.89 25.38 -14.89
CA GLY A 164 12.10 23.92 -14.83
C GLY A 164 10.89 23.06 -15.14
N GLY A 165 10.74 22.65 -16.41
CA GLY A 165 9.90 21.53 -16.84
C GLY A 165 8.38 21.75 -16.74
N ASP A 166 7.63 20.94 -17.49
CA ASP A 166 6.18 20.84 -17.37
C ASP A 166 5.87 20.00 -16.13
N MET A 167 5.29 20.59 -15.08
CA MET A 167 4.97 19.90 -13.83
C MET A 167 3.50 19.44 -13.84
N ASP A 168 3.27 18.13 -13.93
CA ASP A 168 1.94 17.54 -13.77
C ASP A 168 1.71 17.19 -12.29
N LEU A 169 1.15 18.15 -11.54
CA LEU A 169 0.88 18.04 -10.11
C LEU A 169 -0.03 16.84 -9.80
N GLU A 170 -1.12 16.69 -10.56
CA GLU A 170 -2.06 15.59 -10.38
C GLU A 170 -1.40 14.23 -10.57
N ARG A 171 -0.56 14.10 -11.61
CA ARG A 171 0.17 12.86 -11.84
C ARG A 171 1.19 12.57 -10.72
N ALA A 172 1.86 13.59 -10.19
CA ALA A 172 2.77 13.43 -9.06
C ALA A 172 2.02 13.01 -7.78
N LEU A 173 0.89 13.64 -7.49
CA LEU A 173 0.04 13.28 -6.35
C LEU A 173 -0.56 11.88 -6.51
N MET A 174 -0.99 11.50 -7.71
CA MET A 174 -1.44 10.13 -8.01
C MET A 174 -0.32 9.12 -7.79
N TYR A 175 0.89 9.40 -8.26
CA TYR A 175 2.04 8.52 -8.04
C TYR A 175 2.34 8.31 -6.55
N LEU A 176 2.34 9.39 -5.76
CA LEU A 176 2.55 9.32 -4.31
C LEU A 176 1.43 8.57 -3.60
N LYS A 177 0.16 8.78 -3.99
CA LYS A 177 -1.00 8.05 -3.45
C LYS A 177 -0.92 6.55 -3.77
N ASP A 178 -0.49 6.20 -4.97
CA ASP A 178 -0.32 4.80 -5.38
C ASP A 178 0.82 4.12 -4.61
N GLN A 179 1.97 4.80 -4.45
CA GLN A 179 3.08 4.34 -3.59
C GLN A 179 2.62 4.11 -2.15
N LYS A 180 1.86 5.05 -1.58
CA LYS A 180 1.29 4.90 -0.23
C LYS A 180 0.40 3.65 -0.14
N LYS A 181 -0.51 3.46 -1.10
CA LYS A 181 -1.43 2.31 -1.13
C LYS A 181 -0.68 0.98 -1.24
N GLN A 182 0.40 0.96 -2.02
CA GLN A 182 1.25 -0.23 -2.15
C GLN A 182 1.95 -0.56 -0.83
N ILE A 183 2.48 0.43 -0.12
CA ILE A 183 3.11 0.24 1.20
C ILE A 183 2.07 -0.21 2.24
N GLU A 184 0.87 0.38 2.25
CA GLU A 184 -0.21 -0.05 3.15
C GLU A 184 -0.63 -1.50 2.92
N LYS A 185 -0.60 -1.94 1.65
CA LYS A 185 -0.85 -3.33 1.29
C LYS A 185 0.27 -4.25 1.80
N GLU A 186 1.53 -3.87 1.59
CA GLU A 186 2.69 -4.62 2.09
C GLU A 186 2.65 -4.78 3.62
N ILE A 187 2.40 -3.69 4.35
CA ILE A 187 2.23 -3.72 5.82
C ILE A 187 1.12 -4.70 6.22
N ARG A 188 -0.04 -4.64 5.54
CA ARG A 188 -1.17 -5.52 5.85
C ARG A 188 -0.84 -6.99 5.61
N GLU A 189 -0.23 -7.31 4.48
CA GLU A 189 0.17 -8.68 4.15
C GLU A 189 1.21 -9.22 5.13
N GLU A 190 2.14 -8.39 5.60
CA GLU A 190 3.14 -8.77 6.61
C GLU A 190 2.50 -9.06 7.97
N LEU A 191 1.58 -8.20 8.41
CA LEU A 191 0.81 -8.38 9.65
C LEU A 191 -0.06 -9.64 9.58
N GLU A 192 -0.77 -9.88 8.47
CA GLU A 192 -1.59 -11.09 8.28
C GLU A 192 -0.73 -12.36 8.32
N LYS A 193 0.45 -12.36 7.71
CA LYS A 193 1.39 -13.49 7.77
C LYS A 193 1.88 -13.75 9.20
N LYS A 194 2.31 -12.70 9.92
CA LYS A 194 2.73 -12.81 11.33
C LYS A 194 1.60 -13.36 12.20
N GLN A 195 0.38 -12.85 12.02
CA GLN A 195 -0.78 -13.31 12.77
C GLN A 195 -1.12 -14.76 12.48
N THR A 196 -1.13 -15.17 11.21
CA THR A 196 -1.36 -16.57 10.81
C THR A 196 -0.29 -17.50 11.38
N GLN A 197 0.97 -17.07 11.36
CA GLN A 197 2.08 -17.85 11.92
C GLN A 197 1.92 -17.99 13.44
N ARG A 198 1.57 -16.91 14.14
CA ARG A 198 1.31 -16.91 15.59
C ARG A 198 0.17 -17.87 15.95
N GLU A 199 -0.94 -17.83 15.21
CA GLU A 199 -2.07 -18.74 15.44
C GLU A 199 -1.67 -20.21 15.27
N ARG A 200 -0.81 -20.53 14.29
CA ARG A 200 -0.28 -21.90 14.12
C ARG A 200 0.62 -22.32 15.28
N THR A 201 1.57 -21.46 15.66
CA THR A 201 2.47 -21.73 16.79
C THR A 201 1.70 -21.87 18.10
N GLU A 202 0.65 -21.07 18.30
CA GLU A 202 -0.24 -21.16 19.46
C GLU A 202 -1.03 -22.48 19.50
N GLN A 203 -1.52 -22.95 18.35
CA GLN A 203 -2.17 -24.26 18.24
C GLN A 203 -1.20 -25.40 18.56
N GLU A 204 0.03 -25.34 18.05
CA GLU A 204 1.09 -26.31 18.35
C GLU A 204 1.45 -26.30 19.84
N ALA A 205 1.64 -25.12 20.43
CA ALA A 205 1.93 -24.98 21.85
C ALA A 205 0.79 -25.53 22.72
N SER A 206 -0.47 -25.28 22.34
CA SER A 206 -1.65 -25.84 23.02
C SER A 206 -1.72 -27.36 22.92
N TYR A 207 -1.30 -27.95 21.80
CA TYR A 207 -1.21 -29.40 21.65
C TYR A 207 -0.13 -29.99 22.57
N VAL A 208 1.08 -29.42 22.53
CA VAL A 208 2.21 -29.87 23.37
C VAL A 208 1.88 -29.72 24.85
N TRP A 209 1.23 -28.62 25.25
CA TRP A 209 0.80 -28.39 26.63
C TRP A 209 -0.19 -29.44 27.12
N ARG A 210 -1.17 -29.81 26.28
CA ARG A 210 -2.12 -30.89 26.59
C ARG A 210 -1.44 -32.24 26.72
N ASP A 211 -0.44 -32.53 25.89
CA ASP A 211 0.35 -33.75 25.99
C ASP A 211 1.18 -33.79 27.28
N ILE A 212 1.82 -32.68 27.66
CA ILE A 212 2.55 -32.58 28.93
C ILE A 212 1.62 -32.90 30.11
N HIS A 213 0.44 -32.28 30.16
CA HIS A 213 -0.52 -32.54 31.25
C HIS A 213 -0.94 -34.01 31.32
N LYS A 214 -1.17 -34.67 30.18
CA LYS A 214 -1.50 -36.11 30.17
C LYS A 214 -0.37 -36.98 30.71
N LEU A 215 0.87 -36.67 30.33
CA LEU A 215 2.03 -37.42 30.82
C LEU A 215 2.30 -37.13 32.30
N GLU A 216 2.03 -35.92 32.78
CA GLU A 216 2.09 -35.57 34.22
C GLU A 216 1.05 -36.36 35.02
N ASP A 217 -0.18 -36.48 34.51
CA ASP A 217 -1.21 -37.34 35.10
C ASP A 217 -0.78 -38.84 35.09
N GLU A 218 -0.13 -39.30 34.01
CA GLU A 218 0.39 -40.67 33.90
C GLU A 218 1.52 -40.94 34.91
N ILE A 219 2.45 -39.99 35.10
CA ILE A 219 3.46 -40.07 36.15
C ILE A 219 2.81 -40.14 37.52
N GLY A 220 1.81 -39.30 37.80
CA GLY A 220 1.09 -39.32 39.08
C GLY A 220 0.49 -40.71 39.37
N ASN A 221 -0.15 -41.33 38.37
CA ASN A 221 -0.69 -42.68 38.50
C ASN A 221 0.42 -43.74 38.72
N LEU A 222 1.55 -43.63 38.01
CA LEU A 222 2.69 -44.53 38.18
C LEU A 222 3.34 -44.37 39.56
N GLU A 223 3.46 -43.15 40.06
CA GLU A 223 3.99 -42.84 41.40
C GLU A 223 3.08 -43.42 42.48
N ASP A 224 1.77 -43.25 42.37
CA ASP A 224 0.77 -43.85 43.27
C ASP A 224 0.86 -45.39 43.26
N GLU A 225 1.05 -46.01 42.09
CA GLU A 225 1.19 -47.46 41.97
C GLU A 225 2.51 -47.99 42.56
N ILE A 226 3.62 -47.26 42.34
CA ILE A 226 4.93 -47.58 42.94
C ILE A 226 4.84 -47.49 44.47
N GLU A 227 4.21 -46.44 45.01
CA GLU A 227 4.04 -46.24 46.44
C GLU A 227 3.18 -47.35 47.07
N SER A 228 2.06 -47.69 46.43
CA SER A 228 1.18 -48.79 46.86
C SER A 228 1.91 -50.14 46.91
N ARG A 229 2.80 -50.41 45.95
CA ARG A 229 3.62 -51.64 45.95
C ARG A 229 4.72 -51.62 47.00
N ARG A 230 5.39 -50.48 47.22
CA ARG A 230 6.38 -50.30 48.29
C ARG A 230 5.76 -50.50 49.67
N GLU A 231 4.59 -49.92 49.92
CA GLU A 231 3.87 -50.11 51.18
C GLU A 231 3.51 -51.59 51.42
N LYS A 232 3.16 -52.35 50.37
CA LYS A 232 2.89 -53.79 50.48
C LYS A 232 4.16 -54.57 50.82
N GLU A 233 5.28 -54.30 50.14
CA GLU A 233 6.57 -54.91 50.46
C GLU A 233 7.01 -54.61 51.91
N GLU A 234 6.81 -53.38 52.39
CA GLU A 234 7.15 -53.02 53.78
C GLU A 234 6.27 -53.75 54.79
N LYS A 235 4.96 -53.86 54.52
CA LYS A 235 4.01 -54.63 55.37
C LYS A 235 4.33 -56.13 55.38
N GLU A 236 4.78 -56.69 54.25
CA GLU A 236 5.21 -58.08 54.16
C GLU A 236 6.51 -58.34 54.92
N LYS A 237 7.53 -57.48 54.77
CA LYS A 237 8.78 -57.55 55.53
C LYS A 237 8.56 -57.39 57.05
N GLU A 238 7.65 -56.51 57.48
CA GLU A 238 7.26 -56.40 58.89
C GLU A 238 6.53 -57.66 59.40
N SER A 239 5.78 -58.34 58.54
CA SER A 239 5.07 -59.59 58.88
C SER A 239 6.03 -60.78 58.99
N GLU A 240 7.03 -60.88 58.12
CA GLU A 240 8.09 -61.89 58.19
C GLU A 240 8.98 -61.69 59.43
N GLY A 241 9.32 -60.43 59.77
CA GLY A 241 10.06 -60.10 60.98
C GLY A 241 9.33 -60.45 62.28
N LYS A 242 7.98 -60.47 62.27
CA LYS A 242 7.17 -60.96 63.40
C LYS A 242 7.08 -62.49 63.44
N GLY A 243 7.14 -63.17 62.28
CA GLY A 243 7.14 -64.64 62.19
C GLY A 243 8.35 -65.29 62.86
N VAL A 244 9.53 -64.68 62.72
CA VAL A 244 10.78 -65.20 63.31
C VAL A 244 10.83 -65.05 64.85
N ILE A 245 10.09 -64.09 65.42
CA ILE A 245 10.07 -63.87 66.88
C ILE A 245 9.16 -64.90 67.59
N ASP A 246 8.20 -65.51 66.88
CA ASP A 246 7.29 -66.52 67.45
C ASP A 246 7.87 -67.95 67.49
N GLU A 247 9.02 -68.21 66.85
CA GLU A 247 9.66 -69.55 66.84
C GLU A 247 10.50 -69.88 68.09
N ILE A 248 10.77 -68.93 68.98
CA ILE A 248 11.52 -69.17 70.23
C ILE A 248 10.63 -68.96 71.46
N ARG A 249 9.43 -69.57 71.47
CA ARG A 249 8.67 -69.78 72.71
C ARG A 249 8.49 -71.27 72.99
N PRO A 250 8.97 -71.80 74.13
CA PRO A 250 8.71 -73.18 74.49
C PRO A 250 7.20 -73.39 74.66
N ALA A 251 6.72 -74.54 74.16
CA ALA A 251 5.32 -74.93 74.15
C ALA A 251 4.73 -74.90 75.58
N LYS A 252 3.94 -73.86 75.89
CA LYS A 252 3.05 -73.88 77.05
C LYS A 252 1.98 -74.94 76.80
N TRP A 253 1.84 -75.87 77.73
CA TRP A 253 0.75 -76.85 77.73
C TRP A 253 -0.58 -76.10 77.60
N ARG A 254 -1.32 -76.33 76.50
CA ARG A 254 -2.59 -75.65 76.22
C ARG A 254 -3.76 -76.16 77.07
N VAL A 255 -3.53 -77.12 77.97
CA VAL A 255 -4.45 -77.51 79.06
C VAL A 255 -3.57 -77.78 80.29
N HIS A 256 -3.71 -76.97 81.34
CA HIS A 256 -2.95 -77.17 82.58
C HIS A 256 -3.54 -78.39 83.32
N PRO A 257 -2.77 -79.29 83.95
CA PRO A 257 -3.32 -80.39 84.76
C PRO A 257 -4.27 -79.92 85.89
N VAL A 258 -4.15 -78.64 86.27
CA VAL A 258 -5.05 -77.95 87.21
C VAL A 258 -6.45 -77.73 86.63
N GLU A 259 -6.60 -77.45 85.33
CA GLU A 259 -7.92 -77.28 84.69
C GLU A 259 -8.69 -78.62 84.68
N ILE A 260 -8.00 -79.73 84.42
CA ILE A 260 -8.57 -81.08 84.45
C ILE A 260 -9.02 -81.46 85.87
N LEU A 261 -8.22 -81.13 86.89
CA LEU A 261 -8.58 -81.29 88.30
C LEU A 261 -9.80 -80.44 88.70
N LEU A 262 -9.88 -79.20 88.20
CA LEU A 262 -11.01 -78.29 88.42
C LEU A 262 -12.31 -78.85 87.82
N PHE A 263 -12.24 -79.43 86.61
CA PHE A 263 -13.40 -80.07 85.98
C PHE A 263 -13.88 -81.32 86.73
N ILE A 264 -12.96 -82.13 87.29
CA ILE A 264 -13.31 -83.29 88.12
C ILE A 264 -14.04 -82.82 89.39
N MET A 265 -13.51 -81.80 90.07
CA MET A 265 -14.14 -81.21 91.27
C MET A 265 -15.51 -80.61 90.96
N LEU A 266 -15.64 -79.88 89.84
CA LEU A 266 -16.90 -79.29 89.39
C LEU A 266 -17.96 -80.36 89.08
N SER A 267 -17.54 -81.52 88.56
CA SER A 267 -18.47 -82.62 88.26
C SER A 267 -19.00 -83.29 89.53
N LEU A 268 -18.23 -83.33 90.63
CA LEU A 268 -18.61 -84.00 91.87
C LEU A 268 -19.37 -83.11 92.87
N PHE A 269 -19.23 -81.79 92.77
CA PHE A 269 -19.87 -80.81 93.64
C PHE A 269 -21.41 -80.94 93.77
N PRO A 270 -22.18 -81.23 92.70
CA PRO A 270 -23.64 -81.37 92.78
C PRO A 270 -24.13 -82.55 93.64
N LEU A 271 -23.28 -83.57 93.88
CA LEU A 271 -23.64 -84.72 94.73
C LEU A 271 -23.86 -84.33 96.20
N PHE A 272 -23.22 -83.24 96.65
CA PHE A 272 -23.27 -82.80 98.05
C PHE A 272 -24.32 -81.72 98.33
N VAL A 273 -24.71 -80.93 97.32
CA VAL A 273 -25.55 -79.74 97.50
C VAL A 273 -26.99 -79.96 97.05
N VAL A 274 -27.22 -80.85 96.08
CA VAL A 274 -28.55 -81.04 95.47
C VAL A 274 -29.27 -82.25 96.10
N PRO A 275 -30.52 -82.10 96.61
CA PRO A 275 -31.27 -83.20 97.20
C PRO A 275 -31.68 -84.26 96.16
N ARG A 276 -31.74 -85.53 96.59
CA ARG A 276 -32.14 -86.66 95.72
C ARG A 276 -33.59 -86.49 95.25
N PRO A 277 -33.90 -86.83 93.98
CA PRO A 277 -33.11 -87.65 93.05
C PRO A 277 -32.33 -86.88 91.97
N TRP A 278 -32.36 -85.54 91.96
CA TRP A 278 -31.88 -84.74 90.82
C TRP A 278 -30.35 -84.58 90.73
N ASN A 279 -29.61 -84.93 91.78
CA ASN A 279 -28.15 -84.73 91.85
C ASN A 279 -27.37 -85.51 90.77
N TYR A 280 -27.78 -86.74 90.46
CA TYR A 280 -27.12 -87.56 89.42
C TYR A 280 -27.32 -86.99 88.02
N LEU A 281 -28.49 -86.41 87.75
CA LEU A 281 -28.83 -85.86 86.42
C LEU A 281 -27.98 -84.62 86.12
N VAL A 282 -27.80 -83.74 87.10
CA VAL A 282 -26.96 -82.53 86.98
C VAL A 282 -25.47 -82.90 86.82
N CYS A 283 -24.99 -83.93 87.53
CA CYS A 283 -23.61 -84.41 87.44
C CYS A 283 -23.26 -84.92 86.02
N ILE A 284 -24.18 -85.68 85.39
CA ILE A 284 -23.98 -86.22 84.03
C ILE A 284 -23.91 -85.10 82.99
N ILE A 285 -24.77 -84.07 83.11
CA ILE A 285 -24.78 -82.93 82.18
C ILE A 285 -23.45 -82.16 82.25
N ILE A 286 -22.95 -81.87 83.46
CA ILE A 286 -21.69 -81.13 83.64
C ILE A 286 -20.50 -81.95 83.11
N SER A 287 -20.48 -83.28 83.33
CA SER A 287 -19.47 -84.19 82.78
C SER A 287 -19.45 -84.14 81.24
N LEU A 288 -20.62 -84.23 80.60
CA LEU A 288 -20.75 -84.17 79.14
C LEU A 288 -20.25 -82.83 78.57
N CYS A 289 -20.59 -81.71 79.20
CA CYS A 289 -20.09 -80.39 78.80
C CYS A 289 -18.56 -80.28 78.92
N CYS A 290 -17.96 -80.84 79.97
CA CYS A 290 -16.50 -80.84 80.14
C CYS A 290 -15.80 -81.71 79.09
N VAL A 291 -16.35 -82.87 78.76
CA VAL A 291 -15.81 -83.76 77.70
C VAL A 291 -15.92 -83.09 76.33
N ILE A 292 -17.03 -82.42 76.03
CA ILE A 292 -17.21 -81.68 74.77
C ILE A 292 -16.24 -80.50 74.70
N TYR A 293 -16.03 -79.77 75.79
CA TYR A 293 -15.05 -78.67 75.85
C TYR A 293 -13.63 -79.17 75.57
N VAL A 294 -13.22 -80.27 76.21
CA VAL A 294 -11.90 -80.87 76.00
C VAL A 294 -11.76 -81.43 74.58
N TRP A 295 -12.80 -82.05 74.02
CA TRP A 295 -12.80 -82.53 72.63
C TRP A 295 -12.66 -81.37 71.64
N ASN A 296 -13.44 -80.29 71.80
CA ASN A 296 -13.36 -79.14 70.91
C ASN A 296 -11.99 -78.46 70.95
N ARG A 297 -11.33 -78.45 72.11
CA ARG A 297 -9.97 -77.89 72.26
C ARG A 297 -8.86 -78.84 71.75
N LEU A 298 -9.12 -80.15 71.69
CA LEU A 298 -8.18 -81.17 71.18
C LEU A 298 -8.33 -81.44 69.68
N LYS A 299 -9.39 -80.92 69.03
CA LYS A 299 -9.58 -81.07 67.59
C LYS A 299 -8.59 -80.16 66.84
N VAL A 300 -7.36 -80.65 66.69
CA VAL A 300 -6.32 -80.10 65.84
C VAL A 300 -6.76 -80.18 64.38
N GLY A 301 -6.77 -79.04 63.70
CA GLY A 301 -6.72 -78.98 62.24
C GLY A 301 -5.43 -79.64 61.78
N LYS A 302 -5.55 -80.64 60.90
CA LYS A 302 -4.41 -81.33 60.30
C LYS A 302 -3.45 -80.30 59.68
N GLN A 303 -2.24 -80.21 60.23
CA GLN A 303 -1.09 -79.74 59.48
C GLN A 303 -0.88 -80.74 58.33
N GLN A 304 -1.07 -80.29 57.09
CA GLN A 304 -0.44 -80.91 55.94
C GLN A 304 0.97 -80.31 55.84
N GLU A 305 1.98 -81.17 55.75
CA GLU A 305 3.34 -80.77 55.40
C GLU A 305 3.32 -80.11 54.01
N LYS A 306 3.89 -78.89 53.93
CA LYS A 306 4.08 -78.13 52.69
C LYS A 306 5.07 -78.87 51.78
N THR A 307 4.70 -79.11 50.52
CA THR A 307 5.51 -79.79 49.49
C THR A 307 6.54 -78.83 48.84
N GLU A 308 7.71 -79.36 48.42
CA GLU A 308 8.82 -78.66 47.73
C GLU A 308 8.44 -77.58 46.68
N PRO A 309 7.39 -77.73 45.84
CA PRO A 309 6.95 -76.67 44.92
C PRO A 309 6.52 -75.36 45.58
N GLU A 310 6.08 -75.35 46.84
CA GLU A 310 5.68 -74.11 47.53
C GLU A 310 6.88 -73.28 48.03
N ARG A 311 8.01 -73.92 48.37
CA ARG A 311 9.24 -73.22 48.76
C ARG A 311 9.93 -72.54 47.57
N ILE A 312 9.91 -73.19 46.41
CA ILE A 312 10.42 -72.60 45.16
C ILE A 312 9.51 -71.44 44.73
N LEU A 313 8.19 -71.54 44.95
CA LEU A 313 7.27 -70.42 44.72
C LEU A 313 7.54 -69.25 45.67
N GLU A 314 7.74 -69.48 46.98
CA GLU A 314 8.07 -68.43 47.96
C GLU A 314 9.42 -67.74 47.72
N GLU A 315 10.43 -68.42 47.14
CA GLU A 315 11.71 -67.79 46.75
C GLU A 315 11.62 -67.03 45.42
N ILE A 316 10.78 -67.47 44.46
CA ILE A 316 10.62 -66.83 43.14
C ILE A 316 9.68 -65.60 43.21
N MET A 317 8.65 -65.63 44.07
CA MET A 317 7.68 -64.52 44.24
C MET A 317 8.33 -63.14 44.55
N PRO A 318 9.28 -63.01 45.49
CA PRO A 318 9.92 -61.73 45.78
C PRO A 318 10.88 -61.27 44.67
N GLU A 319 11.39 -62.16 43.82
CA GLU A 319 12.19 -61.79 42.65
C GLU A 319 11.31 -61.29 41.48
N GLU A 320 10.15 -61.91 41.24
CA GLU A 320 9.18 -61.46 40.24
C GLU A 320 8.54 -60.11 40.61
N GLU A 321 8.20 -59.88 41.89
CA GLU A 321 7.64 -58.61 42.34
C GLU A 321 8.66 -57.47 42.30
N LYS A 322 9.92 -57.71 42.70
CA LYS A 322 11.01 -56.72 42.56
C LYS A 322 11.30 -56.37 41.10
N ALA A 323 11.32 -57.36 40.21
CA ALA A 323 11.46 -57.13 38.77
C ALA A 323 10.27 -56.33 38.20
N SER A 324 9.08 -56.48 38.77
CA SER A 324 7.90 -55.69 38.38
C SER A 324 7.95 -54.23 38.87
N LEU A 325 8.55 -53.98 40.04
CA LEU A 325 8.73 -52.64 40.59
C LEU A 325 9.83 -51.88 39.84
N GLU A 326 10.95 -52.54 39.53
CA GLU A 326 12.01 -51.96 38.69
C GLU A 326 11.48 -51.56 37.30
N LYS A 327 10.56 -52.35 36.74
CA LYS A 327 9.90 -52.03 35.47
C LYS A 327 9.04 -50.76 35.54
N LEU A 328 8.28 -50.57 36.63
CA LEU A 328 7.48 -49.35 36.86
C LEU A 328 8.38 -48.13 37.06
N ILE A 329 9.47 -48.28 37.82
CA ILE A 329 10.48 -47.23 38.04
C ILE A 329 11.09 -46.79 36.72
N TRP A 330 11.45 -47.75 35.84
CA TRP A 330 11.96 -47.48 34.50
C TRP A 330 10.93 -46.79 33.60
N GLU A 331 9.66 -47.21 33.65
CA GLU A 331 8.58 -46.58 32.88
C GLU A 331 8.34 -45.13 33.32
N ARG A 332 8.33 -44.87 34.63
CA ARG A 332 8.24 -43.52 35.19
C ARG A 332 9.45 -42.64 34.83
N ASP A 333 10.67 -43.19 34.81
CA ASP A 333 11.85 -42.45 34.34
C ASP A 333 11.77 -42.14 32.83
N ARG A 334 11.28 -43.08 32.02
CA ARG A 334 11.07 -42.87 30.57
C ARG A 334 10.05 -41.75 30.32
N VAL A 335 8.91 -41.78 31.00
CA VAL A 335 7.85 -40.76 30.86
C VAL A 335 8.35 -39.40 31.37
N SER A 336 9.13 -39.36 32.45
CA SER A 336 9.76 -38.14 32.97
C SER A 336 10.68 -37.48 31.95
N GLU A 337 11.51 -38.27 31.27
CA GLU A 337 12.39 -37.75 30.21
C GLU A 337 11.58 -37.22 29.02
N GLU A 338 10.48 -37.90 28.63
CA GLU A 338 9.58 -37.42 27.57
C GLU A 338 8.91 -36.09 27.94
N ILE A 339 8.48 -35.90 29.19
CA ILE A 339 7.96 -34.62 29.70
C ILE A 339 9.02 -33.54 29.60
N ARG A 340 10.27 -33.85 29.94
CA ARG A 340 11.39 -32.89 29.87
C ARG A 340 11.64 -32.43 28.43
N ASP A 341 11.60 -33.35 27.47
CA ASP A 341 11.72 -33.03 26.04
C ASP A 341 10.57 -32.15 25.57
N LYS A 342 9.32 -32.54 25.90
CA LYS A 342 8.13 -31.74 25.53
C LYS A 342 8.11 -30.36 26.18
N ARG A 343 8.57 -30.22 27.43
CA ARG A 343 8.72 -28.91 28.10
C ARG A 343 9.74 -28.03 27.39
N THR A 344 10.82 -28.60 26.88
CA THR A 344 11.80 -27.88 26.06
C THR A 344 11.18 -27.39 24.74
N ILE A 345 10.42 -28.26 24.05
CA ILE A 345 9.68 -27.88 22.84
C ILE A 345 8.68 -26.76 23.13
N TYR A 346 7.91 -26.88 24.21
CA TYR A 346 6.96 -25.84 24.63
C TYR A 346 7.64 -24.51 24.93
N GLY A 347 8.80 -24.54 25.59
CA GLY A 347 9.63 -23.35 25.83
C GLY A 347 10.05 -22.67 24.52
N ASN A 348 10.56 -23.44 23.55
CA ASN A 348 10.95 -22.92 22.25
C ASN A 348 9.75 -22.33 21.48
N LEU A 349 8.59 -22.99 21.51
CA LEU A 349 7.37 -22.48 20.86
C LEU A 349 6.91 -21.16 21.50
N ARG A 350 7.05 -21.02 22.82
CA ARG A 350 6.74 -19.77 23.51
C ARG A 350 7.69 -18.65 23.13
N GLU A 351 9.00 -18.92 23.06
CA GLU A 351 10.00 -17.96 22.61
C GLU A 351 9.72 -17.49 21.17
N GLN A 352 9.37 -18.41 20.27
CA GLN A 352 8.93 -18.08 18.91
C GLN A 352 7.69 -17.18 18.88
N MET A 353 6.73 -17.37 19.79
CA MET A 353 5.56 -16.50 19.89
C MET A 353 5.94 -15.09 20.36
N GLU A 354 6.87 -14.96 21.32
CA GLU A 354 7.38 -13.67 21.79
C GLU A 354 8.13 -12.92 20.66
N GLU A 355 8.96 -13.62 19.87
CA GLU A 355 9.62 -13.03 18.69
C GLU A 355 8.62 -12.53 17.62
N LEU A 356 7.50 -13.25 17.44
CA LEU A 356 6.47 -12.84 16.48
C LEU A 356 5.73 -11.57 16.92
N GLU A 357 5.61 -11.33 18.23
CA GLU A 357 5.00 -10.13 18.82
C GLU A 357 5.85 -8.87 18.64
N GLU A 358 7.18 -9.00 18.51
CA GLU A 358 8.03 -7.85 18.24
C GLU A 358 7.75 -7.27 16.84
N LEU A 359 7.44 -5.98 16.79
CA LEU A 359 7.37 -5.25 15.52
C LEU A 359 8.79 -5.17 14.95
N GLY A 360 9.03 -5.90 13.86
CA GLY A 360 10.35 -5.99 13.25
C GLY A 360 10.80 -4.67 12.61
N SER A 361 12.10 -4.58 12.35
CA SER A 361 12.72 -3.42 11.68
C SER A 361 12.13 -3.12 10.29
N ALA A 362 11.57 -4.13 9.62
CA ALA A 362 10.86 -3.98 8.36
C ALA A 362 9.58 -3.14 8.51
N PHE A 363 8.75 -3.45 9.53
CA PHE A 363 7.51 -2.70 9.81
C PHE A 363 7.81 -1.22 10.11
N GLU A 364 8.82 -0.95 10.95
CA GLU A 364 9.24 0.43 11.21
C GLU A 364 9.70 1.16 9.93
N THR A 365 10.39 0.46 9.03
CA THR A 365 10.87 1.03 7.78
C THR A 365 9.69 1.37 6.86
N HIS A 366 8.69 0.50 6.78
CA HIS A 366 7.48 0.75 6.01
C HIS A 366 6.66 1.91 6.59
N GLU A 367 6.48 1.99 7.91
CA GLU A 367 5.81 3.11 8.58
C GLU A 367 6.56 4.43 8.37
N LYS A 368 7.90 4.46 8.52
CA LYS A 368 8.72 5.64 8.22
C LYS A 368 8.55 6.09 6.76
N ARG A 369 8.53 5.15 5.82
CA ARG A 369 8.35 5.45 4.39
C ARG A 369 6.95 5.97 4.08
N LYS A 370 5.92 5.38 4.67
CA LYS A 370 4.53 5.85 4.57
C LYS A 370 4.40 7.28 5.12
N ALA A 371 4.92 7.55 6.32
CA ALA A 371 4.91 8.88 6.92
C ALA A 371 5.64 9.91 6.05
N ALA A 372 6.77 9.55 5.44
CA ALA A 372 7.50 10.42 4.52
C ALA A 372 6.68 10.76 3.26
N ILE A 373 5.96 9.78 2.70
CA ILE A 373 5.08 10.01 1.54
C ILE A 373 3.89 10.88 1.92
N GLU A 374 3.28 10.65 3.08
CA GLU A 374 2.18 11.49 3.58
C GLU A 374 2.63 12.94 3.79
N LEU A 375 3.80 13.14 4.39
CA LEU A 375 4.39 14.47 4.53
C LEU A 375 4.63 15.14 3.18
N ALA A 376 5.14 14.39 2.19
CA ALA A 376 5.34 14.92 0.84
C ALA A 376 4.02 15.32 0.18
N ILE A 377 2.97 14.50 0.28
CA ILE A 377 1.64 14.81 -0.25
C ILE A 377 1.08 16.07 0.42
N CYS A 378 1.12 16.15 1.75
CA CYS A 378 0.65 17.32 2.49
C CYS A 378 1.41 18.57 2.05
N ARG A 379 2.74 18.52 2.02
CA ARG A 379 3.55 19.68 1.68
C ARG A 379 3.34 20.16 0.25
N ILE A 380 3.19 19.23 -0.70
CA ILE A 380 2.87 19.56 -2.09
C ILE A 380 1.52 20.27 -2.18
N ASN A 381 0.49 19.76 -1.50
CA ASN A 381 -0.82 20.41 -1.50
C ASN A 381 -0.77 21.80 -0.86
N GLU A 382 -0.15 21.94 0.31
CA GLU A 382 0.03 23.24 1.00
C GLU A 382 0.68 24.28 0.08
N LEU A 383 1.81 23.94 -0.54
CA LEU A 383 2.51 24.84 -1.47
C LEU A 383 1.68 25.14 -2.71
N SER A 384 0.95 24.14 -3.22
CA SER A 384 0.08 24.34 -4.38
C SER A 384 -1.05 25.30 -4.07
N ASP A 385 -1.63 25.22 -2.87
CA ASP A 385 -2.72 26.09 -2.43
C ASP A 385 -2.22 27.53 -2.21
N GLU A 386 -1.06 27.71 -1.58
CA GLU A 386 -0.42 29.04 -1.42
C GLU A 386 -0.15 29.74 -2.76
N LEU A 387 0.36 29.00 -3.76
CA LEU A 387 0.61 29.54 -5.09
C LEU A 387 -0.70 29.86 -5.84
N GLN A 388 -1.73 29.03 -5.66
CA GLN A 388 -3.04 29.25 -6.27
C GLN A 388 -3.66 30.57 -5.81
N ASP A 389 -3.65 30.84 -4.51
CA ASP A 389 -4.23 32.08 -3.95
C ASP A 389 -3.57 33.34 -4.54
N GLN A 390 -2.25 33.31 -4.70
CA GLN A 390 -1.51 34.42 -5.30
C GLN A 390 -1.90 34.66 -6.77
N LEU A 391 -2.07 33.60 -7.56
CA LEU A 391 -2.39 33.73 -8.99
C LEU A 391 -3.86 34.09 -9.22
N GLY A 392 -4.77 33.54 -8.40
CA GLY A 392 -6.20 33.78 -8.49
C GLY A 392 -6.52 35.27 -8.40
N HIS A 393 -5.91 35.99 -7.46
CA HIS A 393 -6.11 37.43 -7.31
C HIS A 393 -5.65 38.26 -8.51
N VAL A 394 -4.53 37.89 -9.13
CA VAL A 394 -3.96 38.66 -10.27
C VAL A 394 -4.74 38.38 -11.56
N LEU A 395 -5.18 37.13 -11.77
CA LEU A 395 -5.94 36.75 -12.95
C LEU A 395 -7.40 37.21 -12.90
N ASP A 396 -8.01 37.26 -11.71
CA ASP A 396 -9.43 37.54 -11.52
C ASP A 396 -9.92 38.78 -12.28
N GLU A 397 -9.20 39.90 -12.17
CA GLU A 397 -9.58 41.17 -12.79
C GLU A 397 -9.50 41.07 -14.32
N ARG A 398 -8.32 40.69 -14.84
CA ARG A 398 -8.10 40.67 -16.29
C ARG A 398 -8.92 39.59 -17.00
N VAL A 399 -9.05 38.41 -16.40
CA VAL A 399 -9.89 37.34 -16.95
C VAL A 399 -11.35 37.76 -16.97
N SER A 400 -11.84 38.44 -15.93
CA SER A 400 -13.21 38.94 -15.89
C SER A 400 -13.49 39.95 -16.99
N GLU A 401 -12.55 40.85 -17.29
CA GLU A 401 -12.67 41.79 -18.42
C GLU A 401 -12.77 41.06 -19.75
N ILE A 402 -11.88 40.10 -20.01
CA ILE A 402 -11.85 39.34 -21.25
C ILE A 402 -13.13 38.50 -21.40
N VAL A 403 -13.53 37.77 -20.35
CA VAL A 403 -14.78 36.97 -20.32
C VAL A 403 -15.99 37.86 -20.60
N ARG A 404 -16.08 39.03 -19.97
CA ARG A 404 -17.18 39.98 -20.20
C ARG A 404 -17.22 40.43 -21.66
N SER A 405 -16.07 40.69 -22.27
CA SER A 405 -15.97 41.10 -23.66
C SER A 405 -16.38 40.00 -24.64
N ILE A 406 -15.77 38.80 -24.53
CA ILE A 406 -16.02 37.70 -25.47
C ILE A 406 -17.41 37.07 -25.32
N THR A 407 -18.07 37.30 -24.19
CA THR A 407 -19.44 36.81 -23.92
C THR A 407 -20.52 37.88 -24.12
N ALA A 408 -20.15 39.05 -24.67
CA ALA A 408 -21.03 40.20 -24.87
C ALA A 408 -21.81 40.59 -23.60
N GLY A 409 -21.12 40.53 -22.45
CA GLY A 409 -21.67 40.90 -21.14
C GLY A 409 -22.61 39.85 -20.50
N ARG A 410 -22.78 38.66 -21.09
CA ARG A 410 -23.59 37.58 -20.49
C ARG A 410 -23.06 37.19 -19.11
N TYR A 411 -21.75 37.12 -18.97
CA TYR A 411 -21.08 36.89 -17.70
C TYR A 411 -20.29 38.14 -17.33
N SER A 412 -20.57 38.69 -16.14
CA SER A 412 -20.00 39.97 -15.71
C SER A 412 -18.64 39.83 -15.05
N ARG A 413 -18.39 38.68 -14.41
CA ARG A 413 -17.18 38.41 -13.64
C ARG A 413 -16.91 36.90 -13.60
N LEU A 414 -15.65 36.54 -13.64
CA LEU A 414 -15.15 35.21 -13.28
C LEU A 414 -14.59 35.30 -11.85
N VAL A 415 -14.93 34.33 -11.02
CA VAL A 415 -14.41 34.22 -9.66
C VAL A 415 -13.71 32.88 -9.55
N VAL A 416 -12.43 32.94 -9.22
CA VAL A 416 -11.67 31.78 -8.79
C VAL A 416 -11.82 31.66 -7.27
N GLU A 417 -12.45 30.58 -6.81
CA GLU A 417 -12.57 30.25 -5.38
C GLU A 417 -11.44 29.30 -4.96
N ASP A 418 -11.43 28.95 -3.67
CA ASP A 418 -10.58 27.92 -3.07
C ASP A 418 -10.46 26.67 -3.97
N GLN A 419 -9.25 26.14 -4.08
CA GLN A 419 -8.91 24.96 -4.90
C GLN A 419 -9.17 25.12 -6.41
N MET A 420 -9.13 26.37 -6.93
CA MET A 420 -9.38 26.72 -8.34
C MET A 420 -10.79 26.37 -8.82
N LYS A 421 -11.76 26.40 -7.91
CA LYS A 421 -13.17 26.24 -8.31
C LYS A 421 -13.63 27.51 -9.00
N ILE A 422 -13.82 27.43 -10.31
CA ILE A 422 -14.26 28.57 -11.11
C ILE A 422 -15.78 28.68 -11.09
N SER A 423 -16.25 29.87 -10.78
CA SER A 423 -17.63 30.27 -10.90
C SER A 423 -17.75 31.53 -11.76
N LEU A 424 -18.81 31.59 -12.56
CA LEU A 424 -19.18 32.77 -13.32
C LEU A 424 -20.31 33.52 -12.61
N ILE A 425 -20.26 34.85 -12.63
CA ILE A 425 -21.35 35.69 -12.17
C ILE A 425 -22.16 36.15 -13.39
N SER A 426 -23.47 35.88 -13.39
CA SER A 426 -24.42 36.37 -14.38
C SER A 426 -25.68 36.89 -13.69
N GLY A 427 -26.04 38.16 -13.92
CA GLY A 427 -27.24 38.77 -13.33
C GLY A 427 -27.29 38.71 -11.79
N GLY A 428 -26.13 38.76 -11.12
CA GLY A 428 -26.01 38.64 -9.66
C GLY A 428 -26.11 37.20 -9.11
N ARG A 429 -26.26 36.19 -9.97
CA ARG A 429 -26.21 34.77 -9.59
C ARG A 429 -24.85 34.17 -9.90
N LYS A 430 -24.41 33.29 -9.02
CA LYS A 430 -23.17 32.52 -9.15
C LYS A 430 -23.49 31.18 -9.83
N ILE A 431 -22.79 30.89 -10.92
CA ILE A 431 -22.98 29.70 -11.77
C ILE A 431 -21.67 28.92 -11.76
N GLY A 432 -21.71 27.68 -11.30
CA GLY A 432 -20.53 26.80 -11.32
C GLY A 432 -20.18 26.37 -12.75
N ILE A 433 -18.90 26.03 -12.98
CA ILE A 433 -18.42 25.64 -14.31
C ILE A 433 -19.11 24.38 -14.86
N ASP A 434 -19.53 23.46 -14.00
CA ASP A 434 -20.23 22.23 -14.37
C ASP A 434 -21.65 22.50 -14.93
N GLN A 435 -22.16 23.72 -14.77
CA GLN A 435 -23.50 24.12 -15.20
C GLN A 435 -23.50 24.91 -16.52
N VAL A 436 -22.32 25.21 -17.10
CA VAL A 436 -22.21 25.95 -18.35
C VAL A 436 -21.94 25.05 -19.54
N SER A 437 -22.29 25.51 -20.74
CA SER A 437 -22.04 24.77 -21.98
C SER A 437 -20.53 24.63 -22.23
N ARG A 438 -20.11 23.56 -22.93
CA ARG A 438 -18.73 23.36 -23.37
C ARG A 438 -18.12 24.59 -24.07
N GLY A 439 -18.88 25.27 -24.94
CA GLY A 439 -18.38 26.50 -25.59
C GLY A 439 -18.08 27.65 -24.61
N THR A 440 -18.75 27.72 -23.46
CA THR A 440 -18.42 28.69 -22.39
C THR A 440 -17.14 28.29 -21.66
N ILE A 441 -16.94 27.00 -21.42
CA ILE A 441 -15.70 26.47 -20.84
C ILE A 441 -14.50 26.83 -21.72
N GLU A 442 -14.62 26.63 -23.03
CA GLU A 442 -13.59 26.99 -24.01
C GLU A 442 -13.32 28.51 -24.06
N GLN A 443 -14.35 29.35 -23.85
CA GLN A 443 -14.19 30.80 -23.72
C GLN A 443 -13.45 31.21 -22.44
N ILE A 444 -13.73 30.56 -21.32
CA ILE A 444 -13.02 30.78 -20.06
C ILE A 444 -11.54 30.39 -20.21
N HIS A 445 -11.29 29.22 -20.78
CA HIS A 445 -9.94 28.73 -21.01
C HIS A 445 -9.14 29.67 -21.94
N PHE A 446 -9.75 30.12 -23.04
CA PHE A 446 -9.17 31.15 -23.90
C PHE A 446 -8.86 32.44 -23.12
N ALA A 447 -9.82 32.97 -22.36
CA ALA A 447 -9.64 34.21 -21.59
C ALA A 447 -8.51 34.11 -20.55
N LEU A 448 -8.40 32.97 -19.86
CA LEU A 448 -7.35 32.72 -18.88
C LEU A 448 -5.96 32.74 -19.52
N ARG A 449 -5.79 32.04 -20.65
CA ARG A 449 -4.51 31.99 -21.36
C ARG A 449 -4.09 33.36 -21.87
N MET A 450 -5.05 34.14 -22.38
CA MET A 450 -4.79 35.49 -22.85
C MET A 450 -4.41 36.45 -21.73
N ALA A 451 -5.10 36.37 -20.58
CA ALA A 451 -4.77 37.17 -19.39
C ALA A 451 -3.38 36.80 -18.86
N ALA A 452 -3.09 35.51 -18.74
CA ALA A 452 -1.80 35.05 -18.23
C ALA A 452 -0.63 35.46 -19.14
N ALA A 453 -0.80 35.38 -20.47
CA ALA A 453 0.21 35.84 -21.41
C ALA A 453 0.53 37.34 -21.24
N GLU A 454 -0.48 38.17 -20.96
CA GLU A 454 -0.32 39.61 -20.74
C GLU A 454 0.35 39.95 -19.40
N ILE A 455 0.12 39.13 -18.37
CA ILE A 455 0.72 39.34 -17.04
C ILE A 455 2.17 38.85 -16.99
N LEU A 456 2.49 37.77 -17.71
CA LEU A 456 3.80 37.12 -17.67
C LEU A 456 4.89 37.85 -18.45
N TYR A 457 4.52 38.54 -19.53
CA TYR A 457 5.47 39.06 -20.49
C TYR A 457 5.27 40.56 -20.67
N GLU A 458 6.33 41.33 -20.40
CA GLU A 458 6.34 42.78 -20.58
C GLU A 458 6.17 43.15 -22.07
N GLU A 459 6.80 42.38 -22.96
CA GLU A 459 6.64 42.52 -24.40
C GLU A 459 5.52 41.60 -24.91
N GLU A 460 4.57 42.17 -25.64
CA GLU A 460 3.48 41.41 -26.24
C GLU A 460 4.00 40.43 -27.31
N LEU A 461 3.62 39.16 -27.19
CA LEU A 461 4.03 38.07 -28.08
C LEU A 461 2.91 37.70 -29.06
N PRO A 462 3.26 37.14 -30.25
CA PRO A 462 2.26 36.67 -31.19
C PRO A 462 1.43 35.51 -30.62
N VAL A 463 0.12 35.53 -30.90
CA VAL A 463 -0.81 34.48 -30.47
C VAL A 463 -0.99 33.46 -31.59
N PHE A 464 -0.95 32.17 -31.25
CA PHE A 464 -1.17 31.06 -32.18
C PHE A 464 -2.40 30.27 -31.77
N LEU A 465 -3.35 30.11 -32.69
CA LEU A 465 -4.64 29.46 -32.45
C LEU A 465 -4.78 28.30 -33.43
N ASP A 466 -4.71 27.07 -32.92
CA ASP A 466 -4.79 25.84 -33.73
C ASP A 466 -6.13 25.14 -33.49
N ASP A 467 -7.06 25.31 -34.44
CA ASP A 467 -8.44 24.80 -34.38
C ASP A 467 -9.17 25.14 -33.05
N THR A 468 -8.83 26.29 -32.45
CA THR A 468 -9.29 26.69 -31.11
C THR A 468 -10.81 26.85 -30.99
N PHE A 469 -11.48 27.26 -32.06
CA PHE A 469 -12.87 27.72 -31.98
C PHE A 469 -13.92 26.66 -32.30
N ILE A 470 -13.57 25.38 -32.48
CA ILE A 470 -14.49 24.32 -32.93
C ILE A 470 -15.86 24.32 -32.22
N TYR A 471 -15.90 24.56 -30.91
CA TYR A 471 -17.14 24.55 -30.10
C TYR A 471 -17.87 25.90 -30.01
N TYR A 472 -17.42 26.91 -30.75
CA TYR A 472 -18.02 28.24 -30.74
C TYR A 472 -19.13 28.28 -31.78
N ASP A 473 -20.29 28.81 -31.36
CA ASP A 473 -21.29 29.32 -32.28
C ASP A 473 -20.82 30.63 -32.92
N ASP A 474 -21.53 31.06 -33.97
CA ASP A 474 -21.19 32.26 -34.74
C ASP A 474 -21.06 33.52 -33.88
N SER A 475 -21.92 33.68 -32.86
CA SER A 475 -21.87 34.85 -31.98
C SER A 475 -20.63 34.87 -31.11
N ARG A 476 -20.24 33.71 -30.57
CA ARG A 476 -19.03 33.55 -29.77
C ARG A 476 -17.78 33.73 -30.62
N LEU A 477 -17.77 33.17 -31.83
CA LEU A 477 -16.66 33.30 -32.78
C LEU A 477 -16.45 34.77 -33.16
N ALA A 478 -17.52 35.48 -33.52
CA ALA A 478 -17.46 36.91 -33.85
C ALA A 478 -16.85 37.73 -32.70
N ASN A 479 -17.33 37.54 -31.48
CA ASN A 479 -16.83 38.28 -30.32
C ASN A 479 -15.35 37.97 -30.02
N ALA A 480 -14.93 36.71 -30.16
CA ALA A 480 -13.55 36.31 -29.92
C ALA A 480 -12.59 36.88 -30.99
N LEU A 481 -12.96 36.79 -32.26
CA LEU A 481 -12.18 37.36 -33.37
C LEU A 481 -12.08 38.88 -33.27
N LYS A 482 -13.17 39.54 -32.90
CA LYS A 482 -13.18 40.98 -32.63
C LYS A 482 -12.24 41.34 -31.47
N TRP A 483 -12.34 40.63 -30.36
CA TRP A 483 -11.46 40.87 -29.20
C TRP A 483 -9.98 40.69 -29.56
N LEU A 484 -9.65 39.63 -30.31
CA LEU A 484 -8.29 39.38 -30.80
C LEU A 484 -7.77 40.52 -31.67
N TRP A 485 -8.58 41.01 -32.60
CA TRP A 485 -8.19 42.13 -33.46
C TRP A 485 -7.96 43.43 -32.68
N GLU A 486 -8.77 43.70 -31.65
CA GLU A 486 -8.66 44.93 -30.85
C GLU A 486 -7.51 44.88 -29.83
N ASN A 487 -7.19 43.70 -29.30
CA ASN A 487 -6.30 43.57 -28.14
C ASN A 487 -4.95 42.92 -28.46
N LYS A 488 -4.79 42.26 -29.62
CA LYS A 488 -3.54 41.57 -29.99
C LYS A 488 -2.93 42.15 -31.26
N LYS A 489 -1.63 42.46 -31.21
CA LYS A 489 -0.87 42.99 -32.35
C LYS A 489 -0.70 41.98 -33.48
N GLN A 490 -0.53 40.71 -33.17
CA GLN A 490 -0.28 39.68 -34.18
C GLN A 490 -0.91 38.34 -33.75
N VAL A 491 -1.77 37.79 -34.62
CA VAL A 491 -2.52 36.57 -34.35
C VAL A 491 -2.42 35.64 -35.55
N PHE A 492 -2.04 34.39 -35.32
CA PHE A 492 -1.96 33.32 -36.31
C PHE A 492 -3.06 32.31 -36.02
N ILE A 493 -4.00 32.14 -36.95
CA ILE A 493 -5.12 31.21 -36.84
C ILE A 493 -4.93 30.10 -37.86
N PHE A 494 -4.74 28.88 -37.38
CA PHE A 494 -4.72 27.66 -38.19
C PHE A 494 -6.10 27.02 -38.12
N THR A 495 -6.77 26.91 -39.26
CA THR A 495 -8.12 26.35 -39.33
C THR A 495 -8.31 25.50 -40.59
N CYS A 496 -9.09 24.44 -40.46
CA CYS A 496 -9.62 23.68 -41.60
C CYS A 496 -10.98 24.20 -42.10
N GLN A 497 -11.59 25.13 -41.39
CA GLN A 497 -12.93 25.62 -41.66
C GLN A 497 -12.90 27.00 -42.32
N ARG A 498 -13.90 27.28 -43.17
CA ARG A 498 -14.06 28.60 -43.81
C ARG A 498 -14.79 29.61 -42.95
N ARG A 499 -15.32 29.20 -41.79
CA ARG A 499 -16.18 30.03 -40.96
C ARG A 499 -15.42 31.21 -40.34
N GLU A 500 -14.15 31.02 -39.98
CA GLU A 500 -13.29 32.10 -39.46
C GLU A 500 -13.11 33.17 -40.55
N GLU A 501 -12.81 32.76 -41.78
CA GLU A 501 -12.68 33.65 -42.94
C GLU A 501 -13.97 34.43 -43.20
N GLN A 502 -15.10 33.71 -43.28
CA GLN A 502 -16.42 34.31 -43.54
C GLN A 502 -16.80 35.31 -42.44
N MET A 503 -16.50 35.00 -41.19
CA MET A 503 -16.80 35.89 -40.06
C MET A 503 -15.92 37.15 -40.09
N LEU A 504 -14.62 37.02 -40.38
CA LEU A 504 -13.72 38.18 -40.54
C LEU A 504 -14.19 39.09 -41.68
N GLN A 505 -14.58 38.52 -42.82
CA GLN A 505 -15.15 39.26 -43.94
C GLN A 505 -16.44 39.97 -43.56
N HIS A 506 -17.36 39.27 -42.89
CA HIS A 506 -18.65 39.82 -42.48
C HIS A 506 -18.50 41.00 -41.52
N MET A 507 -17.53 40.92 -40.59
CA MET A 507 -17.23 41.99 -39.64
C MET A 507 -16.37 43.13 -40.21
N GLY A 508 -15.85 42.97 -41.44
CA GLY A 508 -14.94 43.94 -42.06
C GLY A 508 -13.57 44.03 -41.37
N ILE A 509 -13.14 42.97 -40.68
CA ILE A 509 -11.84 42.92 -40.02
C ILE A 509 -10.77 42.57 -41.05
N PRO A 510 -9.70 43.38 -41.20
CA PRO A 510 -8.62 43.08 -42.13
C PRO A 510 -7.85 41.84 -41.68
N TYR A 511 -7.55 40.95 -42.62
CA TYR A 511 -6.79 39.73 -42.37
C TYR A 511 -5.91 39.39 -43.58
N ILE A 512 -4.86 38.63 -43.33
CA ILE A 512 -3.99 38.05 -44.37
C ILE A 512 -4.31 36.57 -44.44
N LYS A 513 -4.61 36.08 -45.65
CA LYS A 513 -4.92 34.67 -45.88
C LYS A 513 -3.71 33.99 -46.51
N GLU A 514 -3.31 32.87 -45.94
CA GLU A 514 -2.34 31.94 -46.51
C GLU A 514 -3.05 30.60 -46.76
N GLU A 515 -3.16 30.19 -48.02
CA GLU A 515 -3.65 28.85 -48.36
C GLU A 515 -2.51 27.85 -48.20
N VAL A 516 -2.73 26.87 -47.33
CA VAL A 516 -1.78 25.80 -47.04
C VAL A 516 -2.21 24.59 -47.87
N GLY A 517 -1.46 24.29 -48.93
CA GLY A 517 -1.68 23.18 -49.86
C GLY A 517 -0.37 22.59 -50.28
#